data_AF-A0A7V3I377-F1
#
_entry.id   AF-A0A7V3I377-F1
#
_cell.length_a   1.000
_cell.length_b   1.000
_cell.length_c   1.000
_cell.angle_alpha   90.00
_cell.angle_beta   90.00
_cell.angle_gamma   90.00
#
_symmetry.space_group_name_H-M   'P 1'
#
loop_
_entity.id
_entity.type
_entity.pdbx_description
1 polymer ?
#
loop_
_entity_poly.entity_id
_entity_poly.type
_entity_poly.pdbx_seq_one_letter_code
_entity_poly.pdbx_strand_id
1 'polypeptide(L)'
;MTLTIQVRNDGCDIAAGSAQNDDGSFYYSYYSMAKPAELPTGESTTAVGWGSGTYQTVQQFRQILQGPWDHPFDGRQVTEVAGSDKSDSCFYDGAAQRGYKQFGVTGGWWIVGRYATPPSYPYSNYWIDDYVGMLTDLVTFYRDNGKAPCSAYAEQLMRICTNGQGCSFTQQYFRNYLTYSLDATNVTASRNGVYQSRVWP
;
A
#
# COMPACT_ATOMS: atom_id res chain seq x y z
N MET A 1 34.54 3.74 -32.90
CA MET A 1 33.32 4.46 -32.47
C MET A 1 32.86 3.82 -31.18
N THR A 2 32.77 4.60 -30.09
CA THR A 2 32.30 4.11 -28.79
C THR A 2 30.93 4.72 -28.56
N LEU A 3 29.90 3.87 -28.53
CA LEU A 3 28.53 4.29 -28.23
C LEU A 3 28.32 4.19 -26.71
N THR A 4 28.05 5.32 -26.07
CA THR A 4 27.69 5.37 -24.64
C THR A 4 26.19 5.61 -24.52
N ILE A 5 25.45 4.57 -24.13
CA ILE A 5 24.02 4.68 -23.82
C ILE A 5 23.87 4.86 -22.31
N GLN A 6 23.34 6.01 -21.89
CA GLN A 6 22.89 6.23 -20.52
C GLN A 6 21.43 5.81 -20.42
N VAL A 7 21.15 4.70 -19.73
CA VAL A 7 19.76 4.35 -19.42
C VAL A 7 19.45 4.70 -17.97
N ARG A 8 18.44 5.55 -17.76
CA ARG A 8 17.87 5.79 -16.44
C ARG A 8 16.98 4.62 -16.07
N ASN A 9 17.39 3.85 -15.08
CA ASN A 9 16.59 2.79 -14.47
C ASN A 9 16.21 3.23 -13.05
N ASP A 10 15.23 4.12 -12.95
CA ASP A 10 14.59 4.46 -11.67
C ASP A 10 13.56 3.33 -11.36
N GLY A 11 14.10 2.16 -10.99
CA GLY A 11 13.40 0.95 -10.51
C GLY A 11 12.59 0.13 -11.53
N CYS A 12 12.71 0.41 -12.82
CA CYS A 12 12.12 -0.38 -13.90
C CYS A 12 13.12 -1.44 -14.37
N ASP A 13 12.85 -2.72 -14.09
CA ASP A 13 13.73 -3.84 -14.47
C ASP A 13 14.00 -3.96 -15.99
N ILE A 14 13.41 -3.06 -16.81
CA ILE A 14 13.64 -2.87 -18.24
C ILE A 14 14.08 -1.42 -18.53
N ALA A 15 15.17 -1.31 -19.25
CA ALA A 15 15.79 -0.09 -19.74
C ALA A 15 15.72 -0.06 -21.29
N ALA A 16 15.18 0.98 -21.91
CA ALA A 16 15.05 1.10 -23.37
C ALA A 16 15.57 2.45 -23.91
N GLY A 17 16.17 2.43 -25.11
CA GLY A 17 16.68 3.64 -25.78
C GLY A 17 16.84 3.47 -27.29
N SER A 18 17.11 4.58 -27.99
CA SER A 18 17.42 4.63 -29.42
C SER A 18 18.83 5.19 -29.65
N ALA A 19 19.52 4.74 -30.69
CA ALA A 19 20.81 5.29 -31.11
C ALA A 19 20.65 6.12 -32.40
N GLN A 20 21.40 7.21 -32.50
CA GLN A 20 21.51 8.06 -33.68
C GLN A 20 22.98 8.11 -34.11
N ASN A 21 23.23 8.07 -35.42
CA ASN A 21 24.56 8.28 -35.98
C ASN A 21 24.93 9.77 -35.97
N ASP A 22 26.21 10.09 -36.10
CA ASP A 22 26.72 11.47 -36.15
C ASP A 22 26.16 12.28 -37.35
N ASP A 23 25.67 11.59 -38.39
CA ASP A 23 25.05 12.17 -39.58
C ASP A 23 23.54 12.48 -39.40
N GLY A 24 23.00 12.26 -38.19
CA GLY A 24 21.60 12.47 -37.87
C GLY A 24 20.67 11.34 -38.31
N SER A 25 21.17 10.28 -38.95
CA SER A 25 20.35 9.11 -39.30
C SER A 25 20.01 8.30 -38.05
N PHE A 26 18.72 7.98 -37.90
CA PHE A 26 18.23 7.13 -36.82
C PHE A 26 18.39 5.66 -37.20
N TYR A 27 19.13 4.90 -36.39
CA TYR A 27 19.08 3.45 -36.44
C TYR A 27 18.13 2.99 -35.33
N TYR A 28 16.89 2.63 -35.70
CA TYR A 28 15.91 2.05 -34.77
C TYR A 28 16.33 0.62 -34.38
N SER A 29 17.39 0.50 -33.59
CA SER A 29 17.68 -0.72 -32.83
C SER A 29 17.16 -0.49 -31.43
N TYR A 30 16.02 -1.11 -31.12
CA TYR A 30 15.47 -1.13 -29.77
C TYR A 30 16.41 -2.00 -28.92
N TYR A 31 17.23 -1.37 -28.08
CA TYR A 31 17.97 -2.10 -27.07
C TYR A 31 17.12 -2.14 -25.81
N SER A 32 16.73 -3.35 -25.40
CA SER A 32 16.20 -3.59 -24.07
C SER A 32 17.28 -4.26 -23.22
N MET A 33 17.57 -3.67 -22.07
CA MET A 33 18.33 -4.34 -21.02
C MET A 33 17.36 -4.72 -19.92
N ALA A 34 17.29 -6.01 -19.60
CA ALA A 34 16.49 -6.52 -18.50
C ALA A 34 17.41 -7.02 -17.39
N LYS A 35 17.19 -6.58 -16.16
CA LYS A 35 17.77 -7.23 -14.98
C LYS A 35 16.74 -8.17 -14.35
N PRO A 36 17.16 -9.21 -13.61
CA PRO A 36 16.22 -10.03 -12.85
C PRO A 36 15.36 -9.16 -11.93
N ALA A 37 14.07 -9.46 -11.88
CA ALA A 37 13.13 -8.77 -11.00
C ALA A 37 13.54 -8.99 -9.54
N GLU A 38 13.91 -7.92 -8.86
CA GLU A 38 14.21 -7.95 -7.42
C GLU A 38 12.90 -7.83 -6.65
N LEU A 39 12.55 -8.76 -5.76
CA LEU A 39 11.37 -8.59 -4.92
C LEU A 39 11.74 -7.91 -3.59
N PRO A 40 10.85 -7.10 -3.01
CA PRO A 40 10.98 -6.72 -1.60
C PRO A 40 11.05 -7.97 -0.73
N THR A 41 11.90 -7.94 0.29
CA THR A 41 12.00 -9.03 1.29
C THR A 41 10.92 -8.92 2.36
N GLY A 42 10.20 -7.80 2.41
CA GLY A 42 9.06 -7.55 3.29
C GLY A 42 8.69 -6.08 3.36
N GLU A 43 7.93 -5.72 4.39
CA GLU A 43 7.58 -4.34 4.72
C GLU A 43 7.83 -4.05 6.19
N SER A 44 8.38 -2.88 6.49
CA SER A 44 8.22 -2.27 7.80
C SER A 44 6.96 -1.41 7.83
N THR A 45 6.45 -1.14 9.01
CA THR A 45 5.27 -0.29 9.20
C THR A 45 5.51 0.64 10.38
N THR A 46 5.06 1.88 10.24
CA THR A 46 5.14 2.92 11.28
C THR A 46 3.78 3.62 11.37
N ALA A 47 3.29 3.82 12.59
CA ALA A 47 2.11 4.64 12.83
C ALA A 47 2.44 6.12 12.59
N VAL A 48 1.68 6.80 11.73
CA VAL A 48 1.90 8.22 11.39
C VAL A 48 1.03 9.15 12.23
N GLY A 49 -0.21 8.74 12.48
CA GLY A 49 -1.17 9.49 13.29
C GLY A 49 -2.60 9.08 13.00
N TRP A 50 -3.53 9.66 13.74
CA TRP A 50 -4.96 9.49 13.50
C TRP A 50 -5.43 10.45 12.41
N GLY A 51 -6.43 10.04 11.62
CA GLY A 51 -7.04 10.89 10.62
C GLY A 51 -7.79 12.09 11.20
N SER A 52 -8.42 12.85 10.31
CA SER A 52 -9.22 14.04 10.65
C SER A 52 -10.66 13.91 10.14
N GLY A 53 -11.57 14.80 10.60
CA GLY A 53 -12.98 14.76 10.21
C GLY A 53 -13.65 13.41 10.50
N THR A 54 -14.21 12.77 9.47
CA THR A 54 -14.85 11.44 9.57
C THR A 54 -13.86 10.29 9.79
N TYR A 55 -12.55 10.55 9.70
CA TYR A 55 -11.47 9.58 9.85
C TYR A 55 -10.73 9.69 11.20
N GLN A 56 -11.26 10.41 12.21
CA GLN A 56 -10.57 10.58 13.51
C GLN A 56 -10.31 9.27 14.27
N THR A 57 -11.06 8.22 13.97
CA THR A 57 -10.92 6.86 14.51
C THR A 57 -10.23 5.90 13.54
N VAL A 58 -9.62 6.42 12.47
CA VAL A 58 -8.85 5.68 11.49
C VAL A 58 -7.38 6.05 11.66
N GLN A 59 -6.54 5.03 11.83
CA GLN A 59 -5.10 5.21 11.98
C GLN A 59 -4.43 5.19 10.61
N GLN A 60 -3.54 6.15 10.39
CA GLN A 60 -2.64 6.20 9.25
C GLN A 60 -1.37 5.40 9.55
N PHE A 61 -1.00 4.52 8.64
CA PHE A 61 0.21 3.71 8.71
C PHE A 61 1.07 3.95 7.47
N ARG A 62 2.36 4.23 7.69
CA ARG A 62 3.37 4.32 6.64
C ARG A 62 4.13 3.01 6.55
N GLN A 63 4.28 2.54 5.33
CA GLN A 63 4.87 1.26 4.98
C GLN A 63 6.13 1.54 4.20
N ILE A 64 7.17 0.74 4.43
CA ILE A 64 8.42 0.89 3.71
C ILE A 64 8.86 -0.49 3.24
N LEU A 65 8.96 -0.66 1.93
CA LEU A 65 9.51 -1.86 1.32
C LEU A 65 10.94 -2.10 1.81
N GLN A 66 11.21 -3.32 2.26
CA GLN A 66 12.52 -3.75 2.72
C GLN A 66 13.26 -4.45 1.59
N GLY A 67 14.57 -4.19 1.45
CA GLY A 67 15.39 -4.75 0.40
C GLY A 67 16.89 -4.49 0.60
N PRO A 68 17.75 -5.11 -0.21
CA PRO A 68 19.20 -5.12 0.00
C PRO A 68 19.94 -3.82 -0.37
N TRP A 69 19.25 -2.83 -0.95
CA TRP A 69 19.85 -1.59 -1.44
C TRP A 69 19.13 -0.35 -0.90
N ASP A 70 19.76 0.80 -1.04
CA ASP A 70 19.11 2.09 -0.78
C ASP A 70 18.17 2.44 -1.94
N HIS A 71 16.86 2.47 -1.65
CA HIS A 71 15.75 2.79 -2.57
C HIS A 71 15.59 1.96 -3.88
N PRO A 72 15.68 0.61 -3.88
CA PRO A 72 15.60 -0.21 -5.11
C PRO A 72 14.21 -0.29 -5.75
N PHE A 73 13.18 0.23 -5.10
CA PHE A 73 11.80 0.01 -5.52
C PHE A 73 11.09 1.26 -6.05
N ASP A 74 11.78 2.40 -6.12
CA ASP A 74 11.26 3.63 -6.73
C ASP A 74 10.64 3.35 -8.12
N GLY A 75 9.48 3.93 -8.42
CA GLY A 75 8.84 3.82 -9.73
C GLY A 75 8.09 2.52 -10.01
N ARG A 76 8.24 1.50 -9.14
CA ARG A 76 7.42 0.29 -9.18
C ARG A 76 6.02 0.53 -8.67
N GLN A 77 5.13 -0.43 -8.89
CA GLN A 77 3.77 -0.37 -8.39
C GLN A 77 3.51 -1.51 -7.42
N VAL A 78 2.80 -1.22 -6.32
CA VAL A 78 2.29 -2.22 -5.38
C VAL A 78 0.77 -2.19 -5.37
N THR A 79 0.15 -3.31 -5.02
CA THR A 79 -1.29 -3.43 -4.85
C THR A 79 -1.62 -4.27 -3.63
N GLU A 80 -2.78 -3.97 -3.06
CA GLU A 80 -3.39 -4.72 -1.97
C GLU A 80 -4.50 -5.60 -2.49
N VAL A 81 -4.47 -6.86 -2.08
CA VAL A 81 -5.50 -7.85 -2.37
C VAL A 81 -5.99 -8.42 -1.05
N ALA A 82 -7.32 -8.54 -0.92
CA ALA A 82 -7.92 -9.23 0.22
C ALA A 82 -7.49 -10.71 0.22
N GLY A 83 -7.00 -11.16 1.37
CA GLY A 83 -6.79 -12.57 1.63
C GLY A 83 -8.10 -13.31 1.89
N SER A 84 -7.99 -14.62 2.13
CA SER A 84 -9.17 -15.45 2.44
C SER A 84 -9.55 -15.38 3.90
N ASP A 85 -8.59 -15.09 4.79
CA ASP A 85 -8.84 -15.07 6.23
C ASP A 85 -9.35 -13.70 6.70
N LYS A 86 -10.51 -13.69 7.34
CA LYS A 86 -11.14 -12.49 7.89
C LYS A 86 -12.21 -12.84 8.92
N SER A 87 -12.44 -11.93 9.87
CA SER A 87 -13.57 -11.97 10.80
C SER A 87 -14.00 -10.56 11.16
N ASP A 88 -15.29 -10.35 11.36
CA ASP A 88 -15.83 -9.08 11.83
C ASP A 88 -16.97 -9.35 12.82
N SER A 89 -16.66 -9.22 14.12
CA SER A 89 -17.64 -9.45 15.20
C SER A 89 -18.50 -8.21 15.50
N CYS A 90 -18.14 -7.05 14.93
CA CYS A 90 -18.92 -5.82 15.09
C CYS A 90 -20.07 -5.78 14.09
N PHE A 91 -19.83 -6.24 12.86
CA PHE A 91 -20.79 -6.18 11.78
C PHE A 91 -22.03 -7.06 12.05
N TYR A 92 -23.20 -6.49 11.77
CA TYR A 92 -24.50 -7.15 11.94
C TYR A 92 -25.51 -6.56 10.95
N ASP A 93 -26.69 -7.17 10.83
CA ASP A 93 -27.69 -6.78 9.83
C ASP A 93 -28.10 -5.31 9.88
N GLY A 94 -28.15 -4.69 11.08
CA GLY A 94 -28.45 -3.27 11.21
C GLY A 94 -27.39 -2.36 10.58
N ALA A 95 -26.12 -2.78 10.55
CA ALA A 95 -25.06 -2.06 9.84
C ALA A 95 -25.24 -2.15 8.32
N ALA A 96 -25.59 -3.34 7.82
CA ALA A 96 -25.89 -3.55 6.40
C ALA A 96 -27.08 -2.71 5.92
N GLN A 97 -28.14 -2.61 6.74
CA GLN A 97 -29.32 -1.78 6.44
C GLN A 97 -29.01 -0.29 6.33
N ARG A 98 -27.94 0.19 7.00
CA ARG A 98 -27.42 1.55 6.85
C ARG A 98 -26.43 1.73 5.69
N GLY A 99 -26.13 0.65 4.95
CA GLY A 99 -25.19 0.67 3.83
C GLY A 99 -23.73 0.51 4.24
N TYR A 100 -23.44 0.22 5.51
CA TYR A 100 -22.08 -0.14 5.92
C TYR A 100 -21.68 -1.51 5.40
N LYS A 101 -20.38 -1.72 5.22
CA LYS A 101 -19.79 -2.97 4.74
C LYS A 101 -19.01 -3.64 5.87
N GLN A 102 -18.91 -4.97 5.80
CA GLN A 102 -17.98 -5.71 6.64
C GLN A 102 -16.56 -5.21 6.42
N PHE A 103 -15.76 -5.28 7.48
CA PHE A 103 -14.34 -4.98 7.41
C PHE A 103 -13.64 -5.83 6.35
N GLY A 104 -12.71 -5.20 5.64
CA GLY A 104 -11.95 -5.86 4.60
C GLY A 104 -10.99 -4.92 3.92
N VAL A 105 -10.04 -5.52 3.19
CA VAL A 105 -9.11 -4.80 2.32
C VAL A 105 -9.90 -4.27 1.11
N THR A 106 -9.95 -2.96 0.96
CA THR A 106 -10.59 -2.30 -0.20
C THR A 106 -9.76 -2.43 -1.47
N GLY A 107 -8.46 -2.65 -1.31
CA GLY A 107 -7.49 -2.71 -2.39
C GLY A 107 -7.12 -1.34 -2.91
N GLY A 108 -6.47 -1.34 -4.07
CA GLY A 108 -5.86 -0.16 -4.67
C GLY A 108 -4.49 -0.50 -5.22
N TRP A 109 -3.90 0.42 -5.97
CA TRP A 109 -2.51 0.32 -6.37
C TRP A 109 -1.84 1.66 -6.24
N TRP A 110 -0.55 1.63 -5.93
CA TRP A 110 0.24 2.83 -5.68
C TRP A 110 1.60 2.69 -6.32
N ILE A 111 2.10 3.81 -6.81
CA ILE A 111 3.49 3.91 -7.25
C ILE A 111 4.35 4.08 -6.00
N VAL A 112 5.52 3.47 -5.98
CA VAL A 112 6.49 3.55 -4.89
C VAL A 112 7.45 4.72 -5.12
N GLY A 113 7.73 5.43 -4.04
CA GLY A 113 8.83 6.36 -3.92
C GLY A 113 8.64 7.66 -4.68
N ARG A 114 9.65 8.11 -5.43
CA ARG A 114 9.67 9.43 -6.12
C ARG A 114 8.42 9.71 -6.97
N TYR A 115 7.87 8.66 -7.56
CA TYR A 115 6.72 8.74 -8.45
C TYR A 115 5.39 8.49 -7.73
N ALA A 116 5.42 8.21 -6.42
CA ALA A 116 4.22 8.14 -5.61
C ALA A 116 3.54 9.52 -5.58
N THR A 117 2.21 9.51 -5.63
CA THR A 117 1.44 10.72 -5.91
C THR A 117 1.68 11.81 -4.85
N PRO A 118 1.95 13.05 -5.29
CA PRO A 118 2.37 14.17 -4.49
C PRO A 118 1.57 14.62 -3.24
N PRO A 119 2.19 15.45 -2.37
CA PRO A 119 3.39 16.25 -2.66
C PRO A 119 4.61 15.34 -2.87
N SER A 120 5.22 15.36 -4.06
CA SER A 120 6.11 14.32 -4.61
C SER A 120 7.17 13.91 -3.62
N TYR A 121 7.40 12.61 -3.46
CA TYR A 121 8.32 12.13 -2.45
C TYR A 121 9.78 12.16 -2.94
N PRO A 122 10.76 12.31 -2.03
CA PRO A 122 12.15 11.97 -2.36
C PRO A 122 12.23 10.49 -2.78
N TYR A 123 13.35 10.11 -3.40
CA TYR A 123 13.67 8.69 -3.63
C TYR A 123 13.45 7.92 -2.33
N SER A 124 12.61 6.89 -2.40
CA SER A 124 12.16 6.17 -1.21
C SER A 124 11.50 4.85 -1.53
N ASN A 125 11.33 4.02 -0.51
CA ASN A 125 10.71 2.70 -0.60
C ASN A 125 9.27 2.67 -0.05
N TYR A 126 8.63 3.83 0.13
CA TYR A 126 7.27 3.92 0.63
C TYR A 126 6.31 4.43 -0.44
N TRP A 127 5.01 4.24 -0.22
CA TRP A 127 3.93 4.85 -1.01
C TRP A 127 3.02 5.63 -0.07
N ILE A 128 1.81 6.00 -0.53
CA ILE A 128 0.85 6.71 0.32
C ILE A 128 0.48 5.89 1.57
N ASP A 129 0.21 6.57 2.67
CA ASP A 129 -0.14 5.94 3.94
C ASP A 129 -1.45 5.11 3.81
N ASP A 130 -1.49 3.93 4.43
CA ASP A 130 -2.73 3.15 4.59
C ASP A 130 -3.59 3.72 5.70
N TYR A 131 -4.90 3.59 5.51
CA TYR A 131 -5.92 4.02 6.46
C TYR A 131 -6.63 2.79 7.01
N VAL A 132 -6.36 2.47 8.27
CA VAL A 132 -6.88 1.26 8.93
C VAL A 132 -7.71 1.65 10.15
N GLY A 133 -8.96 1.18 10.20
CA GLY A 133 -9.89 1.45 11.29
C GLY A 133 -11.33 1.56 10.81
N MET A 134 -12.17 2.19 11.62
CA MET A 134 -13.56 2.51 11.29
C MET A 134 -13.76 4.01 11.23
N LEU A 135 -14.68 4.46 10.38
CA LEU A 135 -15.14 5.84 10.38
C LEU A 135 -15.80 6.20 11.72
N THR A 136 -15.74 7.48 12.08
CA THR A 136 -16.21 7.96 13.39
C THR A 136 -17.69 7.68 13.65
N ASP A 137 -18.53 7.82 12.62
CA ASP A 137 -19.96 7.55 12.67
C ASP A 137 -20.27 6.07 12.87
N LEU A 138 -19.47 5.18 12.27
CA LEU A 138 -19.60 3.73 12.43
C LEU A 138 -19.24 3.28 13.85
N VAL A 139 -18.21 3.90 14.46
CA VAL A 139 -17.85 3.66 15.86
C VAL A 139 -19.02 4.00 16.79
N THR A 140 -19.59 5.20 16.63
CA THR A 140 -20.75 5.64 17.42
C THR A 140 -21.93 4.71 17.20
N PHE A 141 -22.24 4.37 15.95
CA PHE A 141 -23.32 3.46 15.60
C PHE A 141 -23.17 2.09 16.28
N TYR A 142 -21.98 1.48 16.25
CA TYR A 142 -21.76 0.19 16.91
C TYR A 142 -21.91 0.25 18.42
N ARG A 143 -21.45 1.33 19.08
CA ARG A 143 -21.63 1.51 20.53
C ARG A 143 -23.09 1.71 20.91
N ASP A 144 -23.80 2.59 20.19
CA ASP A 144 -25.22 2.88 20.44
C ASP A 144 -26.11 1.64 20.28
N ASN A 145 -25.65 0.67 19.50
CA ASN A 145 -26.35 -0.60 19.27
C ASN A 145 -25.79 -1.77 20.09
N GLY A 146 -25.00 -1.49 21.13
CA GLY A 146 -24.51 -2.51 22.07
C GLY A 146 -23.56 -3.54 21.46
N LYS A 147 -22.83 -3.16 20.41
CA LYS A 147 -21.82 -4.03 19.76
C LYS A 147 -20.46 -3.96 20.41
N ALA A 148 -20.17 -2.92 21.19
CA ALA A 148 -18.96 -2.87 21.98
C ALA A 148 -19.04 -3.82 23.19
N PRO A 149 -17.97 -4.56 23.56
CA PRO A 149 -16.71 -4.67 22.85
C PRO A 149 -16.79 -5.62 21.64
N CYS A 150 -16.13 -5.24 20.55
CA CYS A 150 -16.00 -6.09 19.36
C CYS A 150 -14.70 -5.79 18.60
N SER A 151 -14.35 -6.67 17.68
CA SER A 151 -13.17 -6.56 16.82
C SER A 151 -13.39 -7.14 15.44
N ALA A 152 -12.54 -6.73 14.51
CA ALA A 152 -12.42 -7.34 13.20
C ALA A 152 -10.96 -7.46 12.77
N TYR A 153 -10.70 -8.40 11.88
CA TYR A 153 -9.46 -8.51 11.14
C TYR A 153 -9.72 -8.94 9.70
N ALA A 154 -8.79 -8.57 8.83
CA ALA A 154 -8.74 -9.03 7.46
C ALA A 154 -7.28 -9.27 7.04
N GLU A 155 -7.02 -10.40 6.41
CA GLU A 155 -5.74 -10.70 5.79
C GLU A 155 -5.52 -9.76 4.60
N GLN A 156 -4.35 -9.11 4.56
CA GLN A 156 -3.90 -8.26 3.48
C GLN A 156 -2.70 -8.92 2.79
N LEU A 157 -2.84 -9.11 1.47
CA LEU A 157 -1.82 -9.67 0.60
C LEU A 157 -1.24 -8.54 -0.26
N MET A 158 0.05 -8.31 -0.15
CA MET A 158 0.75 -7.29 -0.92
C MET A 158 1.41 -7.91 -2.14
N ARG A 159 1.16 -7.31 -3.31
CA ARG A 159 1.76 -7.72 -4.57
C ARG A 159 2.47 -6.56 -5.23
N ILE A 160 3.50 -6.87 -6.00
CA ILE A 160 4.32 -5.88 -6.71
C ILE A 160 4.30 -6.15 -8.22
N CYS A 161 4.38 -5.06 -8.96
CA CYS A 161 4.58 -5.01 -10.39
C CYS A 161 6.02 -4.53 -10.65
N THR A 162 6.82 -5.40 -11.27
CA THR A 162 8.28 -5.27 -11.44
C THR A 162 8.70 -4.85 -12.85
N ASN A 163 7.83 -5.08 -13.85
CA ASN A 163 8.09 -4.75 -15.26
C ASN A 163 7.65 -3.32 -15.64
N GLY A 164 7.85 -2.34 -14.76
CA GLY A 164 7.45 -0.93 -14.98
C GLY A 164 5.97 -0.65 -14.65
N GLN A 165 5.43 0.46 -15.13
CA GLN A 165 4.06 0.88 -14.83
C GLN A 165 3.01 0.15 -15.68
N GLY A 166 1.87 -0.19 -15.08
CA GLY A 166 0.74 -0.83 -15.76
C GLY A 166 0.92 -2.34 -15.99
N CYS A 167 1.90 -2.96 -15.35
CA CYS A 167 2.13 -4.41 -15.46
C CYS A 167 1.23 -5.23 -14.52
N SER A 168 1.22 -6.55 -14.70
CA SER A 168 0.36 -7.43 -13.92
C SER A 168 0.92 -7.71 -12.51
N PHE A 169 0.11 -7.51 -11.48
CA PHE A 169 0.43 -7.81 -10.08
C PHE A 169 0.37 -9.31 -9.77
N THR A 170 1.37 -10.05 -10.26
CA THR A 170 1.46 -11.51 -10.12
C THR A 170 2.32 -11.96 -8.95
N GLN A 171 3.24 -11.10 -8.48
CA GLN A 171 4.23 -11.45 -7.47
C GLN A 171 3.79 -10.94 -6.09
N GLN A 172 3.41 -11.86 -5.19
CA GLN A 172 3.19 -11.53 -3.78
C GLN A 172 4.54 -11.45 -3.06
N TYR A 173 4.78 -10.37 -2.33
CA TYR A 173 6.02 -10.17 -1.57
C TYR A 173 5.79 -10.05 -0.06
N PHE A 174 4.56 -9.73 0.36
CA PHE A 174 4.25 -9.56 1.78
C PHE A 174 2.82 -9.97 2.11
N ARG A 175 2.63 -10.42 3.37
CA ARG A 175 1.35 -10.80 3.95
C ARG A 175 1.30 -10.30 5.38
N ASN A 176 0.21 -9.67 5.76
CA ASN A 176 -0.05 -9.20 7.11
C ASN A 176 -1.56 -9.26 7.42
N TYR A 177 -1.92 -8.81 8.62
CA TYR A 177 -3.30 -8.57 9.01
C TYR A 177 -3.51 -7.09 9.26
N LEU A 178 -4.66 -6.62 8.80
CA LEU A 178 -5.27 -5.38 9.26
C LEU A 178 -6.23 -5.75 10.39
N THR A 179 -6.20 -5.02 11.49
CA THR A 179 -7.17 -5.22 12.57
C THR A 179 -7.72 -3.91 13.07
N TYR A 180 -8.93 -3.98 13.60
CA TYR A 180 -9.46 -2.95 14.48
C TYR A 180 -10.20 -3.59 15.64
N SER A 181 -10.32 -2.86 16.74
CA SER A 181 -11.28 -3.17 17.80
C SER A 181 -11.89 -1.90 18.36
N LEU A 182 -13.03 -2.05 19.01
CA LEU A 182 -13.62 -0.99 19.80
C LEU A 182 -14.16 -1.57 21.11
N ASP A 183 -13.96 -0.82 22.19
CA ASP A 183 -14.64 -1.03 23.46
C ASP A 183 -15.51 0.21 23.79
N ALA A 184 -15.97 0.32 25.03
CA ALA A 184 -16.82 1.44 25.46
C ALA A 184 -16.16 2.82 25.27
N THR A 185 -14.84 2.92 25.36
CA THR A 185 -14.11 4.19 25.38
C THR A 185 -12.91 4.24 24.43
N ASN A 186 -12.43 3.12 23.92
CA ASN A 186 -11.28 3.07 23.02
C ASN A 186 -11.66 2.53 21.65
N VAL A 187 -10.93 3.03 20.66
CA VAL A 187 -10.78 2.41 19.35
C VAL A 187 -9.33 2.02 19.15
N THR A 188 -9.11 0.93 18.43
CA THR A 188 -7.78 0.42 18.12
C THR A 188 -7.67 0.13 16.63
N ALA A 189 -6.45 0.23 16.12
CA ALA A 189 -6.11 -0.14 14.77
C ALA A 189 -4.72 -0.78 14.76
N SER A 190 -4.53 -1.81 13.94
CA SER A 190 -3.19 -2.33 13.70
C SER A 190 -2.96 -2.72 12.25
N ARG A 191 -1.71 -2.55 11.82
CA ARG A 191 -1.18 -3.04 10.55
C ARG A 191 0.16 -3.69 10.84
N ASN A 192 0.36 -4.92 10.35
CA ASN A 192 1.65 -5.59 10.46
C ASN A 192 2.20 -5.65 11.90
N GLY A 193 1.34 -5.96 12.87
CA GLY A 193 1.71 -6.01 14.29
C GLY A 193 1.94 -4.65 14.96
N VAL A 194 1.94 -3.55 14.23
CA VAL A 194 2.03 -2.19 14.78
C VAL A 194 0.65 -1.77 15.25
N TYR A 195 0.48 -1.73 16.57
CA TYR A 195 -0.80 -1.45 17.23
C TYR A 195 -0.88 0.01 17.70
N GLN A 196 -2.05 0.63 17.53
CA GLN A 196 -2.39 1.95 18.06
C GLN A 196 -3.75 1.93 18.73
N SER A 197 -3.91 2.75 19.77
CA SER A 197 -5.16 2.91 20.52
C SER A 197 -5.43 4.39 20.78
N ARG A 198 -6.70 4.76 20.83
CA ARG A 198 -7.15 6.12 21.14
C ARG A 198 -8.47 6.09 21.91
N VAL A 199 -8.59 6.98 22.89
CA VAL A 199 -9.87 7.25 23.57
C VAL A 199 -10.80 8.03 22.63
N TRP A 200 -12.04 7.57 22.51
CA TRP A 200 -13.13 8.10 21.66
C TRP A 200 -14.48 7.62 22.25
N PRO A 201 -15.64 8.33 22.19
CA PRO A 201 -15.92 9.52 21.41
C PRO A 201 -15.07 10.72 21.82
#